data_AF-A0A087LQE3-F1
#
_entry.id   AF-A0A087LQE3-F1
#
_cell.length_a   1.000
_cell.length_b   1.000
_cell.length_c   1.000
_cell.angle_alpha   90.00
_cell.angle_beta   90.00
_cell.angle_gamma   90.00
#
_symmetry.space_group_name_H-M   'P 1'
#
loop_
_entity.id
_entity.type
_entity.pdbx_description
1 polymer ?
#
loop_
_entity_poly.entity_id
_entity_poly.type
_entity_poly.pdbx_seq_one_letter_code
_entity_poly.pdbx_strand_id
1 'polypeptide(L)'
;HNHDFGRKFQVASFRIEGTEGAAMVKLGVLLDYPKGEPDELWITRRGEDWTQVPLEGGWFPHAFRGTMSNLQRFAAGEDDRLVTSVEDAWYTMALAEAAFASAAAPATPIEAKP
;
A
#
# COMPACT_ATOMS: atom_id res chain seq x y z
N HIS A 1 11.02 -11.61 -1.07
CA HIS A 1 11.53 -12.08 0.24
C HIS A 1 11.63 -13.60 0.39
N ASN A 2 10.81 -14.43 -0.28
CA ASN A 2 10.99 -15.91 -0.32
C ASN A 2 10.87 -16.49 -1.76
N HIS A 3 11.05 -15.67 -2.78
CA HIS A 3 10.98 -16.09 -4.19
C HIS A 3 12.39 -16.32 -4.73
N ASP A 4 12.87 -17.56 -4.68
CA ASP A 4 14.22 -17.95 -5.12
C ASP A 4 14.29 -18.34 -6.61
N PHE A 5 13.29 -17.93 -7.39
CA PHE A 5 13.23 -18.19 -8.84
C PHE A 5 13.78 -17.03 -9.68
N GLY A 6 14.50 -16.10 -9.05
CA GLY A 6 15.11 -14.93 -9.69
C GLY A 6 14.13 -13.82 -10.04
N ARG A 7 14.62 -12.83 -10.81
CA ARG A 7 13.89 -11.58 -11.13
C ARG A 7 12.71 -11.76 -12.09
N LYS A 8 12.82 -12.71 -13.00
CA LYS A 8 11.85 -12.88 -14.09
C LYS A 8 10.48 -13.24 -13.52
N PHE A 9 9.44 -12.56 -14.00
CA PHE A 9 8.04 -12.75 -13.59
C PHE A 9 7.69 -12.39 -12.14
N GLN A 10 8.55 -11.67 -11.40
CA GLN A 10 8.11 -11.06 -10.15
C GLN A 10 7.10 -9.94 -10.45
N VAL A 11 6.01 -9.93 -9.69
CA VAL A 11 4.94 -8.94 -9.77
C VAL A 11 4.67 -8.42 -8.37
N ALA A 12 4.71 -7.09 -8.23
CA ALA A 12 4.36 -6.39 -7.00
C ALA A 12 3.67 -5.10 -7.43
N SER A 13 2.37 -5.19 -7.63
CA SER A 13 1.56 -4.09 -8.11
C SER A 13 0.13 -4.19 -7.61
N PHE A 14 -0.55 -3.06 -7.61
CA PHE A 14 -1.99 -3.00 -7.47
C PHE A 14 -2.54 -1.96 -8.44
N ARG A 15 -3.82 -2.14 -8.79
CA ARG A 15 -4.55 -1.25 -9.68
C ARG A 15 -5.80 -0.74 -8.98
N ILE A 16 -6.10 0.53 -9.18
CA ILE A 16 -7.34 1.15 -8.77
C ILE A 16 -8.08 1.54 -10.04
N GLU A 17 -9.28 1.01 -10.23
CA GLU A 17 -10.14 1.36 -11.37
C GLU A 17 -11.38 2.10 -10.87
N GLY A 18 -11.61 3.29 -11.43
CA GLY A 18 -12.77 4.10 -11.18
C GLY A 18 -13.69 4.17 -12.40
N THR A 19 -14.76 4.95 -12.29
CA THR A 19 -15.72 5.14 -13.38
C THR A 19 -15.14 5.93 -14.56
N GLU A 20 -14.19 6.83 -14.29
CA GLU A 20 -13.65 7.79 -15.27
C GLU A 20 -12.17 7.56 -15.61
N GLY A 21 -11.50 6.63 -14.95
CA GLY A 21 -10.07 6.40 -15.13
C GLY A 21 -9.52 5.28 -14.26
N ALA A 22 -8.20 5.09 -14.32
CA ALA A 22 -7.51 4.08 -13.55
C ALA A 22 -6.10 4.56 -13.13
N ALA A 23 -5.58 3.94 -12.08
CA ALA A 23 -4.21 4.10 -11.62
C ALA A 23 -3.55 2.73 -11.45
N MET A 24 -2.29 2.59 -11.86
CA MET A 24 -1.46 1.41 -11.66
C MET A 24 -0.23 1.81 -10.86
N VAL A 25 0.05 1.03 -9.81
CA VAL A 25 1.22 1.22 -8.95
C VAL A 25 2.11 0.00 -9.03
N LYS A 26 3.40 0.20 -9.29
CA LYS A 26 4.46 -0.80 -9.11
C LYS A 26 5.21 -0.48 -7.83
N LEU A 27 5.29 -1.48 -6.95
CA LEU A 27 6.06 -1.43 -5.71
C LEU A 27 7.46 -1.98 -6.00
N GLY A 28 8.35 -1.10 -6.45
CA GLY A 28 9.65 -1.46 -6.99
C GLY A 28 10.55 -2.14 -5.97
N VAL A 29 10.52 -1.75 -4.70
CA VAL A 29 11.35 -2.38 -3.65
C VAL A 29 10.98 -3.84 -3.35
N LEU A 30 9.73 -4.23 -3.63
CA LEU A 30 9.29 -5.61 -3.46
C LEU A 30 9.80 -6.51 -4.60
N LEU A 31 10.39 -5.92 -5.64
CA LEU A 31 11.07 -6.57 -6.75
C LEU A 31 12.58 -6.49 -6.53
N ASP A 32 13.33 -7.56 -6.81
CA ASP A 32 14.80 -7.60 -6.63
C ASP A 32 15.30 -7.19 -5.24
N TYR A 33 14.51 -7.46 -4.18
CA TYR A 33 14.92 -7.14 -2.80
C TYR A 33 16.23 -7.84 -2.42
N PRO A 34 17.21 -7.15 -1.77
CA PRO A 34 17.12 -5.82 -1.16
C PRO A 34 17.50 -4.66 -2.09
N LYS A 35 17.96 -4.94 -3.31
CA LYS A 35 18.39 -3.89 -4.24
C LYS A 35 17.21 -3.03 -4.69
N GLY A 36 16.06 -3.67 -4.94
CA GLY A 36 14.85 -2.98 -5.35
C GLY A 36 14.86 -2.53 -6.81
N GLU A 37 13.73 -1.99 -7.23
CA GLU A 37 13.55 -1.19 -8.44
C GLU A 37 12.88 0.15 -8.11
N PRO A 38 12.84 1.11 -9.06
CA PRO A 38 12.02 2.30 -8.90
C PRO A 38 10.53 1.94 -8.72
N ASP A 39 9.88 2.64 -7.79
CA ASP A 39 8.42 2.69 -7.75
C ASP A 39 7.91 3.43 -8.98
N GLU A 40 6.76 2.99 -9.50
CA GLU A 40 6.12 3.65 -10.63
C GLU A 40 4.65 3.88 -10.32
N LEU A 41 4.17 5.08 -10.63
CA LEU A 41 2.76 5.43 -10.62
C LEU A 41 2.36 5.83 -12.04
N TRP A 42 1.34 5.16 -12.56
CA TRP A 42 0.77 5.44 -13.86
C TRP A 42 -0.71 5.77 -13.70
N ILE A 43 -1.20 6.77 -14.43
CA ILE A 43 -2.61 7.17 -14.42
C ILE A 43 -3.15 7.26 -15.84
N THR A 44 -4.46 7.07 -15.98
CA THR A 44 -5.18 7.24 -17.25
C THR A 44 -6.62 7.68 -17.00
N ARG A 45 -7.21 8.37 -17.97
CA ARG A 45 -8.65 8.60 -18.07
C ARG A 45 -9.25 7.76 -19.19
N ARG A 46 -10.56 7.53 -19.15
CA ARG A 46 -11.25 6.75 -20.17
C ARG A 46 -11.02 7.34 -21.57
N GLY A 47 -10.44 6.55 -22.46
CA GLY A 47 -10.15 6.96 -23.85
C GLY A 47 -8.85 7.74 -24.03
N GLU A 48 -8.05 7.90 -22.97
CA GLU A 48 -6.73 8.53 -23.02
C GLU A 48 -5.63 7.46 -22.84
N ASP A 49 -4.40 7.81 -23.23
CA ASP A 49 -3.23 6.97 -22.99
C ASP A 49 -2.79 7.00 -21.52
N TRP A 50 -1.98 6.02 -21.12
CA TRP A 50 -1.36 6.01 -19.80
C TRP A 50 -0.24 7.04 -19.71
N THR A 51 -0.25 7.81 -18.63
CA THR A 51 0.81 8.79 -18.33
C THR A 51 1.48 8.42 -17.01
N GLN A 52 2.82 8.41 -17.02
CA GLN A 52 3.61 8.20 -15.81
C GLN A 52 3.61 9.46 -14.96
N VAL A 53 3.36 9.31 -13.67
CA VAL A 53 3.52 10.36 -12.67
C VAL A 53 4.96 10.29 -12.14
N PRO A 54 5.78 11.35 -12.30
CA PRO A 54 7.12 11.38 -11.73
C PRO A 54 7.04 11.27 -10.21
N LEU A 55 7.80 10.32 -9.65
CA LEU A 55 7.92 10.12 -8.21
C LEU A 55 9.29 10.58 -7.73
N GLU A 56 9.32 11.22 -6.57
CA GLU A 56 10.55 11.63 -5.89
C GLU A 56 10.70 10.91 -4.56
N GLY A 57 11.95 10.72 -4.15
CA GLY A 57 12.29 9.95 -2.95
C GLY A 57 12.40 8.46 -3.24
N GLY A 58 12.36 7.67 -2.17
CA GLY A 58 12.58 6.24 -2.21
C GLY A 58 12.32 5.62 -0.84
N TRP A 59 12.28 4.31 -0.78
CA TRP A 59 11.74 3.50 0.31
C TRP A 59 11.92 4.02 1.75
N PHE A 60 12.96 3.61 2.47
CA PHE A 60 12.94 3.69 3.94
C PHE A 60 13.00 5.11 4.51
N PRO A 61 14.01 5.96 4.21
CA PRO A 61 14.04 7.29 4.81
C PRO A 61 12.82 8.16 4.47
N HIS A 62 12.31 8.07 3.23
CA HIS A 62 11.21 8.93 2.80
C HIS A 62 9.83 8.39 3.22
N ALA A 63 9.63 7.07 3.27
CA ALA A 63 8.36 6.50 3.73
C ALA A 63 8.05 6.83 5.19
N PHE A 64 9.06 6.95 6.04
CA PHE A 64 8.86 7.33 7.45
C PHE A 64 8.58 8.81 7.67
N ARG A 65 8.96 9.69 6.72
CA ARG A 65 8.90 11.14 6.93
C ARG A 65 7.48 11.62 7.27
N GLY A 66 6.47 11.16 6.53
CA GLY A 66 5.08 11.54 6.75
C GLY A 66 4.54 11.03 8.09
N THR A 67 4.67 9.73 8.34
CA THR A 67 4.18 9.08 9.56
C THR A 67 4.85 9.65 10.81
N MET A 68 6.17 9.80 10.80
CA MET A 68 6.90 10.35 11.95
C MET A 68 6.60 11.84 12.16
N SER A 69 6.43 12.61 11.08
CA SER A 69 6.01 14.01 11.15
C SER A 69 4.64 14.14 11.83
N ASN A 70 3.64 13.37 11.40
CA ASN A 70 2.32 13.40 12.05
C ASN A 70 2.37 12.94 13.52
N LEU A 71 3.15 11.90 13.84
CA LEU A 71 3.33 11.46 15.24
C LEU A 71 3.90 12.58 16.12
N GLN A 72 4.96 13.25 15.66
CA GLN A 72 5.61 14.33 16.40
C GLN A 72 4.67 15.53 16.58
N ARG A 73 3.95 15.92 15.52
CA ARG A 73 2.97 17.02 15.56
C ARG A 73 1.81 16.72 16.49
N PHE A 74 1.28 15.50 16.46
CA PHE A 74 0.24 15.07 17.39
C PHE A 74 0.72 15.11 18.84
N ALA A 75 1.92 14.59 19.13
CA ALA A 75 2.51 14.64 20.47
C ALA A 75 2.77 16.07 20.96
N ALA A 76 3.01 17.02 20.05
CA ALA A 76 3.16 18.44 20.35
C ALA A 76 1.82 19.20 20.43
N GLY A 77 0.67 18.55 20.14
CA GLY A 77 -0.64 19.18 20.09
C GLY A 77 -0.89 20.03 18.83
N GLU A 78 -0.07 19.90 17.80
CA GLU A 78 -0.20 20.62 16.53
C GLU A 78 -1.12 19.92 15.53
N ASP A 79 -1.29 18.60 15.67
CA ASP A 79 -2.29 17.80 14.95
C ASP A 79 -3.26 17.21 15.98
N ASP A 80 -4.54 17.13 15.63
CA ASP A 80 -5.62 16.63 16.49
C ASP A 80 -5.85 15.10 16.36
N ARG A 81 -5.19 14.46 15.38
CA ARG A 81 -5.33 13.04 15.08
C ARG A 81 -4.04 12.40 14.59
N LEU A 82 -3.90 11.11 14.90
CA LEU A 82 -2.93 10.23 14.28
C LEU A 82 -3.50 9.69 12.96
N VAL A 83 -2.79 9.90 11.84
CA VAL A 83 -3.19 9.37 10.52
C VAL A 83 -2.95 7.86 10.39
N THR A 84 -2.16 7.29 11.30
CA THR A 84 -1.85 5.86 11.40
C THR A 84 -2.22 5.37 12.80
N SER A 85 -3.44 5.68 13.24
CA SER A 85 -3.96 5.29 14.53
C SER A 85 -4.02 3.76 14.68
N VAL A 86 -3.90 3.25 15.91
CA VAL A 86 -4.04 1.80 16.16
C VAL A 86 -5.47 1.35 15.85
N GLU A 87 -6.44 2.23 16.06
CA GLU A 87 -7.83 2.03 15.74
C GLU A 87 -7.99 1.71 14.25
N ASP A 88 -7.23 2.33 13.34
CA ASP A 88 -7.30 1.98 11.91
C ASP A 88 -6.62 0.64 11.60
N ALA A 89 -5.50 0.35 12.27
CA ALA A 89 -4.80 -0.94 12.14
C ALA A 89 -5.68 -2.14 12.54
N TRP A 90 -6.67 -1.93 13.42
CA TRP A 90 -7.65 -2.95 13.78
C TRP A 90 -8.37 -3.53 12.55
N TYR A 91 -8.79 -2.70 11.58
CA TYR A 91 -9.46 -3.17 10.37
C TYR A 91 -8.56 -4.05 9.50
N THR A 92 -7.26 -3.73 9.45
CA THR A 92 -6.27 -4.55 8.76
C THR A 92 -6.17 -5.93 9.39
N MET A 93 -6.15 -6.01 10.72
CA MET A 93 -6.12 -7.29 11.43
C MET A 93 -7.43 -8.06 11.26
N ALA A 94 -8.58 -7.40 11.36
CA ALA A 94 -9.88 -8.03 11.12
C ALA A 94 -9.96 -8.68 9.72
N LEU A 95 -9.43 -8.01 8.70
CA LEU A 95 -9.34 -8.57 7.34
C LEU A 95 -8.40 -9.78 7.28
N ALA A 96 -7.22 -9.71 7.92
CA ALA A 96 -6.27 -10.82 7.94
C ALA A 96 -6.86 -12.07 8.61
N GLU A 97 -7.50 -11.91 9.76
CA GLU A 97 -8.16 -13.01 10.48
C GLU A 97 -9.33 -13.59 9.68
N ALA A 98 -10.14 -12.75 9.05
CA ALA A 98 -11.22 -13.21 8.16
C ALA A 98 -10.68 -14.02 6.98
N ALA A 99 -9.54 -13.63 6.40
CA ALA A 99 -8.89 -14.39 5.32
C ALA A 99 -8.38 -15.76 5.80
N PHE A 100 -7.77 -15.83 7.00
CA PHE A 100 -7.35 -17.11 7.57
C PHE A 100 -8.53 -18.04 7.84
N ALA A 101 -9.58 -17.54 8.47
CA ALA A 101 -10.81 -18.31 8.68
C ALA A 101 -11.44 -18.73 7.34
N SER A 102 -11.43 -17.83 6.35
CA SER A 102 -12.00 -18.11 5.03
C SER A 102 -11.22 -19.16 4.23
N ALA A 103 -9.96 -19.43 4.58
CA ALA A 103 -9.19 -20.51 3.97
C ALA A 103 -9.70 -21.90 4.39
N ALA A 104 -10.35 -22.00 5.55
CA ALA A 104 -10.95 -23.25 6.05
C ALA A 104 -12.46 -23.35 5.79
N ALA A 105 -13.16 -22.22 5.64
CA ALA A 105 -14.60 -22.16 5.37
C ALA A 105 -14.93 -21.04 4.35
N PRO A 106 -15.87 -21.22 3.41
CA PRO A 106 -16.15 -20.19 2.42
C PRO A 106 -16.83 -18.95 3.03
N ALA A 107 -16.52 -17.77 2.48
CA ALA A 107 -17.25 -16.53 2.69
C ALA A 107 -17.33 -16.02 4.14
N THR A 108 -16.23 -16.08 4.89
CA THR A 108 -16.16 -15.49 6.23
C THR A 108 -16.31 -13.97 6.16
N PRO A 109 -17.26 -13.36 6.89
CA PRO A 109 -17.41 -11.91 6.95
C PRO A 109 -16.25 -11.25 7.72
N ILE A 110 -15.95 -9.99 7.38
CA ILE A 110 -14.98 -9.18 8.13
C ILE A 110 -15.69 -8.65 9.38
N GLU A 111 -15.07 -8.83 10.53
CA GLU A 111 -15.58 -8.30 11.81
C GLU A 111 -15.69 -6.78 11.81
N ALA A 112 -16.71 -6.26 12.50
CA ALA A 112 -16.87 -4.83 12.73
C ALA A 112 -16.15 -4.40 14.02
N LYS A 113 -15.75 -3.12 14.10
CA LYS A 113 -15.10 -2.59 15.32
C LYS A 113 -16.00 -2.83 16.55
N PRO A 114 -15.41 -3.23 17.69
CA PRO A 114 -16.14 -3.40 18.94
C PRO A 114 -16.74 -2.08 19.45
#